data_AF-A0A1B8Q4V8-F1
#
_entry.id   AF-A0A1B8Q4V8-F1
#
_cell.length_a   1.000
_cell.length_b   1.000
_cell.length_c   1.000
_cell.angle_alpha   90.00
_cell.angle_beta   90.00
_cell.angle_gamma   90.00
#
_symmetry.space_group_name_H-M   'P 1'
#
loop_
_entity.id
_entity.type
_entity.pdbx_description
1 polymer ?
#
loop_
_entity_poly.entity_id
_entity_poly.type
_entity_poly.pdbx_seq_one_letter_code
_entity_poly.pdbx_strand_id
1 'polypeptide(L)'
;MAKTLSPDELAELEHQEQEQAQSQAQNDEFAQDLSILFPNQSLLLGGKTVKLKEYAFVEWLSLRQTYAPFIAKFTTLMTANDDVLVDDVLEFFENEFADLKGLLLASIDESADFLDGLTLTEMESLMLGWWQVNKHFFMKSVVRAVRKNQTQSPSVGV
;
A
#
# COMPACT_ATOMS: atom_id res chain seq x y z
N MET A 1 41.07 -40.64 -10.15
CA MET A 1 41.71 -40.44 -8.84
C MET A 1 40.95 -39.32 -8.16
N ALA A 2 40.04 -39.63 -7.23
CA ALA A 2 39.37 -38.59 -6.45
C ALA A 2 40.43 -37.94 -5.55
N LYS A 3 40.61 -36.62 -5.65
CA LYS A 3 41.51 -35.89 -4.77
C LYS A 3 40.85 -35.90 -3.37
N THR A 4 41.37 -36.73 -2.47
CA THR A 4 40.94 -36.74 -1.08
C THR A 4 41.38 -35.42 -0.46
N LEU A 5 40.43 -34.54 -0.15
CA LEU A 5 40.72 -33.28 0.53
C LEU A 5 41.26 -33.57 1.93
N SER A 6 42.29 -32.83 2.33
CA SER A 6 42.82 -32.85 3.70
C SER A 6 41.73 -32.41 4.71
N PRO A 7 41.74 -32.90 5.96
CA PRO A 7 40.85 -32.39 7.00
C PRO A 7 40.87 -30.86 7.15
N ASP A 8 42.03 -30.24 6.92
CA ASP A 8 42.18 -28.78 6.97
C ASP A 8 41.50 -28.08 5.77
N GLU A 9 41.58 -28.65 4.56
CA GLU A 9 40.91 -28.11 3.37
C GLU A 9 39.38 -28.28 3.46
N LEU A 10 38.90 -29.33 4.13
CA LEU A 10 37.49 -29.53 4.45
C LEU A 10 36.98 -28.47 5.43
N ALA A 11 37.75 -28.16 6.48
CA ALA A 11 37.38 -27.13 7.45
C ALA A 11 37.35 -25.72 6.83
N GLU A 12 38.27 -25.42 5.91
CA GLU A 12 38.27 -24.15 5.16
C GLU A 12 37.04 -24.02 4.24
N LEU A 13 36.62 -25.11 3.59
CA LEU A 13 35.40 -25.12 2.76
C LEU A 13 34.13 -24.95 3.60
N GLU A 14 34.03 -25.62 4.75
CA GLU A 14 32.90 -25.46 5.67
C GLU A 14 32.79 -24.02 6.20
N HIS A 15 33.93 -23.39 6.54
CA HIS A 15 33.96 -21.99 6.93
C HIS A 15 33.52 -21.05 5.79
N GLN A 16 33.94 -21.33 4.56
CA GLN A 16 33.59 -20.52 3.40
C GLN A 16 32.11 -20.66 3.01
N GLU A 17 31.52 -21.85 3.14
CA GLU A 17 30.09 -22.09 2.95
C GLU A 17 29.25 -21.40 4.04
N GLN A 18 29.72 -21.39 5.29
CA GLN A 18 29.07 -20.67 6.39
C GLN A 18 29.10 -19.15 6.18
N GLU A 19 30.23 -18.58 5.78
CA GLU A 19 30.36 -17.16 5.47
C GLU A 19 29.44 -16.74 4.30
N GLN A 20 29.31 -17.60 3.27
CA GLN A 20 28.39 -17.38 2.15
C GLN A 20 26.92 -17.47 2.57
N ALA A 21 26.54 -18.49 3.35
CA ALA A 21 25.18 -18.66 3.83
C ALA A 21 24.76 -17.51 4.77
N GLN A 22 25.70 -17.02 5.59
CA GLN A 22 25.47 -15.90 6.49
C GLN A 22 25.35 -14.58 5.72
N SER A 23 26.18 -14.37 4.68
CA SER A 23 26.08 -13.23 3.77
C SER A 23 24.78 -13.24 2.94
N GLN A 24 24.28 -14.42 2.57
CA GLN A 24 23.00 -14.58 1.86
C GLN A 24 21.80 -14.31 2.79
N ALA A 25 21.80 -14.89 4.00
CA ALA A 25 20.76 -14.64 4.99
C ALA A 25 20.67 -13.16 5.38
N GLN A 26 21.81 -12.47 5.54
CA GLN A 26 21.85 -11.04 5.79
C GLN A 26 21.32 -10.21 4.60
N ASN A 27 21.61 -10.62 3.36
CA ASN A 27 21.05 -9.97 2.18
C ASN A 27 19.54 -10.16 2.05
N ASP A 28 19.02 -11.35 2.39
CA ASP A 28 17.58 -11.64 2.39
C ASP A 28 16.85 -10.86 3.49
N GLU A 29 17.41 -10.80 4.70
CA GLU A 29 16.88 -9.98 5.79
C GLU A 29 16.91 -8.49 5.45
N PHE A 30 18.00 -8.01 4.84
CA PHE A 30 18.10 -6.63 4.34
C PHE A 30 17.11 -6.36 3.20
N ALA A 31 16.89 -7.30 2.27
CA ALA A 31 15.87 -7.18 1.23
C ALA A 31 14.45 -7.16 1.81
N GLN A 32 14.21 -7.92 2.89
CA GLN A 32 12.94 -7.93 3.61
C GLN A 32 12.70 -6.62 4.37
N ASP A 33 13.74 -6.06 5.01
CA ASP A 33 13.69 -4.75 5.67
C ASP A 33 13.51 -3.60 4.65
N LEU A 34 14.16 -3.70 3.49
CA LEU A 34 13.90 -2.82 2.35
C LEU A 34 12.45 -2.95 1.83
N SER A 35 11.83 -4.14 1.85
CA SER A 35 10.42 -4.31 1.46
C SER A 35 9.43 -3.62 2.41
N ILE A 36 9.82 -3.40 3.66
CA ILE A 36 9.10 -2.60 4.66
C ILE A 36 9.27 -1.09 4.36
N LEU A 37 10.42 -0.70 3.76
CA LEU A 37 10.78 0.68 3.41
C LEU A 37 10.36 1.12 1.99
N PHE A 38 9.99 0.19 1.11
CA PHE A 38 9.53 0.48 -0.25
C PHE A 38 8.03 0.18 -0.44
N PRO A 39 7.15 1.19 -0.30
CA PRO A 39 5.70 1.07 -0.53
C PRO A 39 5.34 0.96 -2.04
N ASN A 40 6.19 0.29 -2.83
CA ASN A 40 5.99 0.06 -4.24
C ASN A 40 5.46 -1.36 -4.45
N GLN A 41 4.16 -1.57 -4.24
CA GLN A 41 3.55 -2.84 -4.60
C GLN A 41 3.54 -3.00 -6.12
N SER A 42 4.04 -4.14 -6.60
CA SER A 42 3.89 -4.51 -8.01
C SER A 42 2.82 -5.59 -8.09
N LEU A 43 1.86 -5.42 -9.02
CA LEU A 43 0.73 -6.33 -9.22
C LEU A 43 0.80 -6.90 -10.63
N LEU A 44 0.39 -8.16 -10.80
CA LEU A 44 0.19 -8.74 -12.13
C LEU A 44 -1.22 -8.38 -12.60
N LEU A 45 -1.33 -7.42 -13.52
CA LEU A 45 -2.59 -6.90 -14.04
C LEU A 45 -2.55 -6.89 -15.58
N GLY A 46 -3.59 -7.38 -16.24
CA GLY A 46 -3.65 -7.43 -17.70
C GLY A 46 -2.50 -8.23 -18.32
N GLY A 47 -1.99 -9.24 -17.60
CA GLY A 47 -0.85 -10.05 -18.01
C GLY A 47 0.52 -9.38 -17.91
N LYS A 48 0.64 -8.20 -17.28
CA LYS A 48 1.92 -7.52 -17.05
C LYS A 48 2.10 -7.06 -15.61
N THR A 49 3.34 -6.85 -15.22
CA THR A 49 3.67 -6.30 -13.90
C THR A 49 3.45 -4.80 -13.90
N VAL A 50 2.45 -4.33 -13.17
CA VAL A 50 2.12 -2.92 -12.96
C VAL A 50 2.65 -2.48 -11.61
N LYS A 51 3.44 -1.41 -11.60
CA LYS A 51 3.95 -0.81 -10.37
C LYS A 51 2.95 0.20 -9.82
N LEU A 52 2.49 -0.04 -8.61
CA LEU A 52 1.67 0.89 -7.84
C LEU A 52 2.56 1.91 -7.13
N LYS A 53 2.13 3.16 -7.19
CA LYS A 53 2.86 4.33 -6.68
C LYS A 53 2.10 4.94 -5.52
N GLU A 54 2.84 5.29 -4.47
CA GLU A 54 2.38 6.24 -3.47
C GLU A 54 2.36 7.64 -4.10
N TYR A 55 1.33 8.43 -3.82
CA TYR A 55 1.27 9.79 -4.32
C TYR A 55 2.43 10.63 -3.78
N ALA A 56 3.10 11.36 -4.67
CA ALA A 56 4.01 12.41 -4.22
C ALA A 56 3.22 13.50 -3.47
N PHE A 57 3.85 14.18 -2.51
CA PHE A 57 3.14 15.18 -1.70
C PHE A 57 2.46 16.28 -2.54
N VAL A 58 3.14 16.79 -3.57
CA VAL A 58 2.59 17.84 -4.46
C VAL A 58 1.43 17.31 -5.30
N GLU A 59 1.56 16.09 -5.82
CA GLU A 59 0.50 15.40 -6.56
C GLU A 59 -0.74 15.20 -5.69
N TRP A 60 -0.54 14.71 -4.46
CA TRP A 60 -1.60 14.57 -3.48
C TRP A 60 -2.32 15.90 -3.20
N LEU A 61 -1.64 17.04 -3.14
CA LEU A 61 -2.31 18.33 -2.92
C LEU A 61 -3.27 18.68 -4.07
N SER A 62 -2.91 18.35 -5.31
CA SER A 62 -3.77 18.52 -6.48
C SER A 62 -4.94 17.54 -6.44
N LEU A 63 -4.67 16.25 -6.22
CA LEU A 63 -5.70 15.21 -6.10
C LEU A 63 -6.69 15.54 -5.00
N ARG A 64 -6.21 16.01 -3.84
CA ARG A 64 -7.05 16.39 -2.71
C ARG A 64 -8.03 17.52 -3.04
N GLN A 65 -7.67 18.45 -3.92
CA GLN A 65 -8.58 19.51 -4.35
C GLN A 65 -9.66 18.95 -5.27
N THR A 66 -9.26 18.13 -6.25
CA THR A 66 -10.17 17.48 -7.20
C THR A 66 -11.16 16.55 -6.50
N TYR A 67 -10.66 15.68 -5.62
CA TYR A 67 -11.44 14.64 -4.93
C TYR A 67 -11.87 15.07 -3.51
N ALA A 68 -11.97 16.37 -3.26
CA ALA A 68 -12.44 16.88 -1.97
C ALA A 68 -13.83 16.32 -1.56
N PRO A 69 -14.82 16.18 -2.48
CA PRO A 69 -16.10 15.57 -2.15
C PRO A 69 -15.98 14.09 -1.74
N PHE A 70 -15.23 13.28 -2.50
CA PHE A 70 -14.94 11.88 -2.18
C PHE A 70 -14.31 11.74 -0.78
N ILE A 71 -13.28 12.54 -0.49
CA ILE A 71 -12.59 12.50 0.81
C ILE A 71 -13.54 12.90 1.95
N ALA A 72 -14.45 13.85 1.72
CA ALA A 72 -15.44 14.26 2.72
C ALA A 72 -16.46 13.15 3.00
N LYS A 73 -16.96 12.46 1.97
CA LYS A 73 -17.85 11.31 2.14
C LYS A 73 -17.15 10.16 2.87
N PHE A 74 -15.92 9.82 2.46
CA PHE A 74 -15.11 8.81 3.15
C PHE A 74 -14.90 9.19 4.63
N THR A 75 -14.57 10.46 4.90
CA THR A 75 -14.41 10.95 6.27
C THR A 75 -15.70 10.83 7.08
N THR A 76 -16.85 11.07 6.44
CA THR A 76 -18.17 10.91 7.08
C THR A 76 -18.43 9.45 7.42
N LEU A 77 -18.20 8.52 6.49
CA LEU A 77 -18.29 7.07 6.74
C LEU A 77 -17.44 6.67 7.95
N MET A 78 -16.16 7.07 7.94
CA MET A 78 -15.19 6.72 8.99
C MET A 78 -15.46 7.38 10.35
N THR A 79 -16.40 8.32 10.44
CA THR A 79 -16.74 9.02 11.69
C THR A 79 -18.20 8.88 12.09
N ALA A 80 -19.03 8.22 11.27
CA ALA A 80 -20.45 8.03 11.51
C ALA A 80 -20.72 6.93 12.55
N ASN A 81 -19.89 5.88 12.56
CA ASN A 81 -20.00 4.72 13.45
C ASN A 81 -18.66 4.46 14.13
N ASP A 82 -18.70 3.98 15.38
CA ASP A 82 -17.49 3.59 16.12
C ASP A 82 -16.85 2.31 15.56
N ASP A 83 -17.65 1.45 14.91
CA ASP A 83 -17.22 0.16 14.34
C ASP A 83 -17.44 0.13 12.82
N VAL A 84 -16.57 0.80 12.05
CA VAL A 84 -16.57 0.67 10.58
C VAL A 84 -15.88 -0.63 10.17
N LEU A 85 -16.58 -1.48 9.44
CA LEU A 85 -16.07 -2.75 8.94
C LEU A 85 -15.29 -2.56 7.63
N VAL A 86 -14.47 -3.56 7.29
CA VAL A 86 -13.76 -3.58 6.01
C VAL A 86 -14.74 -3.58 4.84
N ASP A 87 -15.83 -4.34 4.96
CA ASP A 87 -16.85 -4.45 3.91
C ASP A 87 -17.55 -3.10 3.66
N ASP A 88 -17.76 -2.27 4.69
CA ASP A 88 -18.33 -0.92 4.53
C ASP A 88 -17.40 0.00 3.70
N VAL A 89 -16.08 -0.16 3.86
CA VAL A 89 -15.08 0.60 3.10
C VAL A 89 -15.01 0.12 1.65
N LEU A 90 -15.12 -1.18 1.41
CA LEU A 90 -15.16 -1.76 0.07
C LEU A 90 -16.44 -1.34 -0.66
N GLU A 91 -17.60 -1.43 -0.02
CA GLU A 91 -18.88 -0.96 -0.56
C GLU A 91 -18.82 0.54 -0.89
N PHE A 92 -18.18 1.35 -0.04
CA PHE A 92 -17.95 2.76 -0.32
C PHE A 92 -17.11 2.98 -1.60
N PHE A 93 -16.04 2.20 -1.79
CA PHE A 93 -15.21 2.28 -2.98
C PHE A 93 -15.95 1.89 -4.26
N GLU A 94 -16.81 0.87 -4.19
CA GLU A 94 -17.68 0.48 -5.30
C GLU A 94 -18.71 1.57 -5.64
N ASN A 95 -19.35 2.16 -4.63
CA ASN A 95 -20.35 3.21 -4.81
C ASN A 95 -19.76 4.53 -5.35
N GLU A 96 -18.51 4.83 -4.99
CA GLU A 96 -17.80 6.03 -5.42
C GLU A 96 -16.76 5.70 -6.52
N PHE A 97 -16.97 4.62 -7.28
CA PHE A 97 -15.99 4.11 -8.23
C PHE A 97 -15.55 5.12 -9.29
N ALA A 98 -16.42 6.05 -9.70
CA ALA A 98 -16.06 7.09 -10.67
C ALA A 98 -14.91 7.98 -10.18
N ASP A 99 -14.94 8.39 -8.91
CA ASP A 99 -13.88 9.18 -8.29
C ASP A 99 -12.68 8.30 -7.94
N LEU A 100 -12.93 7.09 -7.45
CA LEU A 100 -11.88 6.11 -7.17
C LEU A 100 -11.06 5.78 -8.41
N LYS A 101 -11.70 5.61 -9.58
CA LYS A 101 -11.04 5.32 -10.85
C LYS A 101 -9.95 6.35 -11.16
N GLY A 102 -10.23 7.63 -10.94
CA GLY A 102 -9.27 8.70 -11.15
C GLY A 102 -8.11 8.67 -10.13
N LEU A 103 -8.37 8.24 -8.90
CA LEU A 103 -7.34 8.00 -7.89
C LEU A 103 -6.47 6.79 -8.25
N LEU A 104 -7.06 5.69 -8.71
CA LEU A 104 -6.33 4.50 -9.17
C LEU A 104 -5.42 4.85 -10.35
N LEU A 105 -5.93 5.57 -11.35
CA LEU A 105 -5.14 6.00 -12.51
C LEU A 105 -3.95 6.87 -12.12
N ALA A 106 -4.09 7.77 -11.13
CA ALA A 106 -2.96 8.55 -10.63
C ALA A 106 -1.90 7.69 -9.91
N SER A 107 -2.26 6.50 -9.44
CA SER A 107 -1.34 5.61 -8.71
C SER A 107 -0.60 4.60 -9.58
N ILE A 108 -0.86 4.55 -10.89
CA ILE A 108 -0.24 3.62 -11.84
C ILE A 108 0.27 4.37 -13.07
N ASP A 109 1.18 3.76 -13.82
CA ASP A 109 1.71 4.33 -15.06
C ASP A 109 0.96 3.81 -16.29
N GLU A 110 -0.36 3.81 -16.22
CA GLU A 110 -1.22 3.13 -17.18
C GLU A 110 -2.40 4.01 -17.61
N SER A 111 -3.00 3.68 -18.75
CA SER A 111 -4.12 4.45 -19.32
C SER A 111 -5.47 4.07 -18.71
N ALA A 112 -6.47 4.92 -18.93
CA ALA A 112 -7.86 4.61 -18.59
C ALA A 112 -8.34 3.34 -19.30
N ASP A 113 -8.01 3.17 -20.58
CA ASP A 113 -8.37 1.98 -21.36
C ASP A 113 -7.75 0.69 -20.79
N PHE A 114 -6.53 0.76 -20.24
CA PHE A 114 -5.92 -0.38 -19.57
C PHE A 114 -6.75 -0.79 -18.34
N LEU A 115 -7.14 0.19 -17.54
CA LEU A 115 -7.92 -0.03 -16.31
C LEU A 115 -9.33 -0.55 -16.62
N ASP A 116 -9.95 -0.08 -17.71
CA ASP A 116 -11.24 -0.58 -18.20
C ASP A 116 -11.17 -2.00 -18.78
N GLY A 117 -9.98 -2.46 -19.16
CA GLY A 117 -9.74 -3.81 -19.65
C GLY A 117 -9.47 -4.84 -18.56
N LEU A 118 -9.35 -4.44 -17.29
CA LEU A 118 -9.07 -5.36 -16.19
C LEU A 118 -10.27 -6.26 -15.88
N THR A 119 -9.96 -7.50 -15.52
CA THR A 119 -10.96 -8.41 -14.94
C THR A 119 -11.38 -7.93 -13.55
N LEU A 120 -12.52 -8.46 -13.06
CA LEU A 120 -13.00 -8.15 -11.70
C LEU A 120 -11.91 -8.39 -10.64
N THR A 121 -11.28 -9.57 -10.67
CA THR A 121 -10.24 -9.95 -9.70
C THR A 121 -9.00 -9.05 -9.79
N GLU A 122 -8.63 -8.62 -10.99
CA GLU A 122 -7.51 -7.67 -11.18
C GLU A 122 -7.86 -6.27 -10.66
N MET A 123 -9.10 -5.81 -10.89
CA MET A 123 -9.58 -4.54 -10.35
C MET A 123 -9.63 -4.56 -8.81
N GLU A 124 -10.17 -5.62 -8.21
CA GLU A 124 -10.18 -5.82 -6.75
C GLU A 124 -8.75 -5.80 -6.19
N SER A 125 -7.83 -6.51 -6.85
CA SER A 125 -6.41 -6.52 -6.47
C SER A 125 -5.78 -5.14 -6.55
N LEU A 126 -6.09 -4.38 -7.60
CA LEU A 126 -5.63 -3.00 -7.77
C LEU A 126 -6.19 -2.08 -6.69
N MET A 127 -7.49 -2.17 -6.38
CA MET A 127 -8.13 -1.36 -5.33
C MET A 127 -7.53 -1.64 -3.95
N LEU A 128 -7.36 -2.91 -3.60
CA LEU A 128 -6.76 -3.31 -2.33
C LEU A 128 -5.29 -2.87 -2.23
N GLY A 129 -4.51 -3.08 -3.28
CA GLY A 129 -3.12 -2.62 -3.35
C GLY A 129 -3.05 -1.11 -3.20
N TRP A 130 -3.84 -0.38 -3.99
CA TRP A 130 -3.94 1.08 -3.95
C TRP A 130 -4.22 1.59 -2.53
N TRP A 131 -5.19 0.96 -1.86
CA TRP A 131 -5.53 1.31 -0.49
C TRP A 131 -4.35 1.10 0.46
N GLN A 132 -3.65 -0.03 0.38
CA GLN A 132 -2.50 -0.29 1.26
C GLN A 132 -1.41 0.78 1.13
N VAL A 133 -1.14 1.23 -0.10
CA VAL A 133 -0.12 2.23 -0.39
C VAL A 133 -0.59 3.65 -0.02
N ASN A 134 -1.82 4.03 -0.35
CA ASN A 134 -2.27 5.42 -0.29
C ASN A 134 -3.20 5.77 0.89
N LYS A 135 -3.68 4.79 1.69
CA LYS A 135 -4.64 5.01 2.80
C LYS A 135 -4.28 6.13 3.76
N HIS A 136 -3.01 6.32 4.04
CA HIS A 136 -2.54 7.28 5.05
C HIS A 136 -2.87 8.74 4.66
N PHE A 137 -3.00 9.05 3.37
CA PHE A 137 -3.47 10.36 2.89
C PHE A 137 -4.93 10.64 3.28
N PHE A 138 -5.78 9.61 3.24
CA PHE A 138 -7.20 9.67 3.60
C PHE A 138 -7.38 9.67 5.12
N MET A 139 -6.67 8.79 5.83
CA MET A 139 -6.76 8.68 7.29
C MET A 139 -6.32 9.96 8.01
N LYS A 140 -5.39 10.75 7.44
CA LYS A 140 -5.07 12.09 7.96
C LYS A 140 -6.29 13.03 7.97
N SER A 141 -7.20 12.92 7.00
CA SER A 141 -8.43 13.72 6.98
C SER A 141 -9.43 13.26 8.04
N VAL A 142 -9.55 11.94 8.24
CA VAL A 142 -10.36 11.33 9.31
C VAL A 142 -9.89 11.80 10.68
N VAL A 143 -8.60 11.65 10.99
CA VAL A 143 -8.02 12.09 12.27
C VAL A 143 -8.27 13.58 12.52
N ARG A 144 -8.13 14.43 11.49
CA ARG A 144 -8.42 15.85 11.61
C ARG A 144 -9.90 16.13 11.90
N ALA A 145 -10.82 15.38 11.30
CA ALA A 145 -12.25 15.51 11.56
C ALA A 145 -12.61 15.09 12.99
N VAL A 146 -12.11 13.94 13.45
CA VAL A 146 -12.30 13.47 14.83
C VAL A 146 -11.83 14.51 15.84
N ARG A 147 -10.63 15.09 15.66
CA ARG A 147 -10.12 16.15 16.53
C ARG A 147 -11.02 17.40 16.53
N LYS A 148 -11.50 17.82 15.36
CA LYS A 148 -12.42 18.96 15.25
C LYS A 148 -13.72 18.70 16.01
N ASN A 149 -14.31 17.51 15.86
CA ASN A 149 -15.54 17.14 16.55
C ASN A 149 -15.34 17.10 18.08
N GLN A 150 -14.21 16.58 18.56
CA GLN A 150 -13.86 16.60 19.99
C GLN A 150 -13.68 18.02 20.55
N THR A 151 -13.09 18.95 19.78
CA THR A 151 -12.96 20.35 20.21
C THR A 151 -14.26 21.14 20.17
N GLN A 152 -15.30 20.64 19.49
CA GLN A 152 -16.61 21.28 19.39
C GLN A 152 -17.63 20.78 20.42
N SER A 153 -17.38 19.67 21.12
CA SER A 153 -18.18 19.28 22.28
C SER A 153 -17.97 20.28 23.43
N PRO A 154 -18.96 21.10 23.81
CA PRO A 154 -18.79 22.03 24.90
C PRO A 154 -18.64 21.25 26.20
N SER A 155 -17.73 21.71 27.03
CA SER A 155 -17.75 21.51 28.48
C SER A 155 -19.17 21.80 29.00
N VAL A 156 -19.98 20.76 29.17
CA VAL A 156 -21.16 20.83 30.02
C VAL A 156 -20.64 20.72 31.43
N GLY A 157 -20.23 21.86 31.97
CA GLY A 157 -20.03 22.02 33.41
C GLY A 157 -21.37 21.85 34.11
N VAL A 158 -21.47 20.82 34.94
CA VAL A 158 -22.39 20.74 36.08
C VAL A 158 -21.54 20.38 37.29
#